data_AF-A0A3M3WD04-F1
#
_entry.id   AF-A0A3M3WD04-F1
#
_cell.length_a   1.000
_cell.length_b   1.000
_cell.length_c   1.000
_cell.angle_alpha   90.00
_cell.angle_beta   90.00
_cell.angle_gamma   90.00
#
_symmetry.space_group_name_H-M   'P 1'
#
loop_
_entity.id
_entity.type
_entity.pdbx_description
1 polymer ?
#
loop_
_entity_poly.entity_id
_entity_poly.type
_entity_poly.pdbx_seq_one_letter_code
_entity_poly.pdbx_strand_id
1 'polypeptide(L)' 'VATVPGGVANVQDIYPLAPLQEGILYHHIAAEQGDPYVLQAQFTIASRERFDEFTAALQQVINRHDILRT' A
#
# COMPACT_ATOMS: atom_id res chain seq x y z
N VAL A 1 14.38 3.60 13.66
CA VAL A 1 13.53 2.49 13.19
C VAL A 1 12.10 2.90 13.40
N ALA A 2 11.31 3.07 12.33
CA ALA A 2 9.88 3.36 12.49
C ALA A 2 9.24 2.17 13.22
N THR A 3 8.61 2.43 14.36
CA THR A 3 7.92 1.40 15.14
C THR A 3 6.58 1.10 14.46
N VAL A 4 6.29 -0.17 14.16
CA VAL A 4 4.98 -0.59 13.64
C VAL A 4 3.90 -0.22 14.67
N PRO A 5 2.82 0.50 14.29
CA PRO A 5 1.70 0.76 15.20
C PRO A 5 1.14 -0.56 15.75
N GLY A 6 0.94 -0.66 17.07
CA GLY A 6 0.54 -1.93 17.71
C GLY A 6 1.68 -2.94 17.93
N GLY A 7 2.91 -2.60 17.53
CA GLY A 7 4.11 -3.42 17.75
C GLY A 7 4.09 -4.73 16.96
N VAL A 8 4.80 -5.73 17.48
CA VAL A 8 4.97 -7.03 16.80
C VAL A 8 3.63 -7.76 16.58
N ALA A 9 2.63 -7.50 17.42
CA ALA A 9 1.30 -8.09 17.27
C ALA A 9 0.58 -7.64 15.99
N ASN A 10 1.02 -6.53 15.39
CA ASN A 10 0.51 -6.04 14.11
C ASN A 10 1.35 -6.53 12.91
N VAL A 11 2.33 -7.42 13.14
CA VAL A 11 3.10 -8.09 12.09
C VAL A 11 2.59 -9.51 11.99
N GLN A 12 2.09 -9.88 10.81
CA GLN A 12 1.62 -11.24 10.56
C GLN A 12 2.77 -12.19 10.25
N ASP A 13 3.62 -11.82 9.29
CA ASP A 13 4.78 -12.60 8.83
C ASP A 13 5.85 -11.66 8.24
N ILE A 14 7.06 -12.18 8.01
CA ILE A 14 8.15 -11.46 7.32
C ILE A 14 8.70 -12.35 6.21
N TYR A 15 8.67 -11.83 4.98
CA TYR A 15 9.17 -12.53 3.79
C TYR A 15 10.31 -11.71 3.16
N PRO A 16 11.33 -12.37 2.57
CA PRO A 16 12.33 -11.67 1.77
C PRO A 16 11.67 -11.04 0.54
N LEU A 17 12.28 -9.96 0.04
CA LEU A 17 11.83 -9.31 -1.19
C LEU A 17 12.07 -10.22 -2.40
N ALA A 18 11.13 -10.19 -3.35
CA ALA A 18 11.36 -10.76 -4.67
C ALA A 18 12.31 -9.87 -5.50
N PRO A 19 12.99 -10.39 -6.54
CA PRO A 19 13.98 -9.63 -7.30
C PRO A 19 13.48 -8.28 -7.85
N LEU A 20 12.21 -8.19 -8.27
CA LEU A 20 11.62 -6.92 -8.72
C LEU A 20 11.48 -5.91 -7.58
N GLN A 21 11.07 -6.38 -6.39
CA GLN A 21 10.89 -5.52 -5.21
C GLN A 21 12.24 -4.99 -4.72
N GLU A 22 13.31 -5.76 -4.81
CA GLU A 22 14.68 -5.31 -4.50
C GLU A 22 15.10 -4.15 -5.43
N GLY A 23 14.82 -4.28 -6.73
CA GLY A 23 15.10 -3.22 -7.71
C GLY A 23 14.30 -1.94 -7.44
N ILE A 24 13.00 -2.08 -7.11
CA ILE A 24 12.14 -0.96 -6.71
C ILE A 24 12.70 -0.27 -5.46
N LEU A 25 13.09 -1.04 -4.44
CA LEU A 25 13.65 -0.51 -3.20
C LEU A 25 14.94 0.29 -3.46
N TYR A 26 15.82 -0.21 -4.32
CA TYR A 26 17.05 0.49 -4.68
C TYR A 26 16.76 1.87 -5.26
N HIS A 27 15.84 1.95 -6.24
CA HIS A 27 15.48 3.21 -6.86
C HIS A 27 14.75 4.17 -5.92
N HIS A 28 13.89 3.66 -5.03
CA HIS A 28 13.27 4.46 -3.97
C HIS A 28 14.33 5.12 -3.08
N ILE A 29 15.32 4.36 -2.62
CA ILE A 29 16.39 4.87 -1.74
C ILE A 29 17.32 5.84 -2.49
N ALA A 30 17.59 5.58 -3.77
CA ALA A 30 18.47 6.40 -4.59
C ALA A 30 17.81 7.70 -5.11
N ALA A 31 16.49 7.82 -5.01
CA ALA A 31 15.78 8.97 -5.56
C ALA A 31 16.02 10.24 -4.73
N GLU A 32 16.53 11.29 -5.38
CA GLU A 32 16.74 12.60 -4.74
C GLU A 32 15.43 13.40 -4.62
N GLN A 33 14.46 13.14 -5.49
CA GLN A 33 13.17 13.84 -5.54
C GLN A 33 12.04 12.92 -5.97
N GLY A 34 11.11 12.65 -5.05
CA GLY A 34 9.95 11.81 -5.30
C GLY A 34 10.31 10.34 -5.55
N ASP A 35 9.37 9.44 -5.29
CA ASP A 35 9.56 8.02 -5.58
C ASP A 35 9.00 7.70 -6.98
N PRO A 36 9.83 7.20 -7.93
CA PRO A 36 9.39 6.91 -9.29
C PRO A 36 8.36 5.77 -9.38
N TYR A 37 8.17 4.99 -8.32
CA TYR A 37 7.21 3.88 -8.26
C TYR A 37 5.89 4.24 -7.57
N VAL A 38 5.66 5.51 -7.21
CA VAL A 38 4.35 5.96 -6.73
C VAL A 38 3.35 5.96 -7.89
N LEU A 39 2.40 5.05 -7.84
CA LEU A 39 1.29 4.99 -8.78
C LEU A 39 0.11 5.81 -8.26
N GLN A 40 -0.46 6.66 -9.11
CA GLN A 40 -1.63 7.47 -8.78
C GLN A 40 -2.81 7.06 -9.66
N ALA A 41 -3.95 6.81 -9.02
CA ALA A 41 -5.22 6.58 -9.69
C ALA A 41 -6.22 7.64 -9.22
N GLN A 42 -6.94 8.26 -10.17
CA GLN A 42 -7.97 9.24 -9.88
C GLN A 42 -9.32 8.73 -10.38
N PHE A 43 -10.34 8.90 -9.55
CA PHE A 43 -11.70 8.46 -9.83
C PHE A 43 -12.68 9.61 -9.65
N THR A 44 -13.56 9.79 -10.62
CA THR A 44 -14.73 10.65 -10.48
C THR A 44 -15.90 9.79 -10.02
N ILE A 45 -16.50 10.13 -8.88
CA ILE A 45 -17.65 9.43 -8.32
C ILE A 45 -18.87 10.35 -8.34
N ALA A 46 -19.99 9.81 -8.82
CA ALA A 46 -21.17 10.61 -9.17
C ALA A 46 -21.93 11.19 -7.97
N SER A 47 -21.80 10.60 -6.78
CA SER A 47 -22.49 11.04 -5.57
C SER A 47 -21.75 10.61 -4.31
N ARG A 48 -22.13 11.19 -3.16
CA ARG A 48 -21.59 10.79 -1.87
C ARG A 48 -21.94 9.34 -1.50
N GLU A 49 -23.16 8.91 -1.77
CA GLU A 49 -23.60 7.53 -1.51
C GLU A 49 -22.73 6.51 -2.25
N ARG A 50 -22.48 6.73 -3.55
CA ARG A 50 -21.59 5.86 -4.34
C ARG A 50 -20.13 5.92 -3.87
N PHE A 51 -19.70 7.05 -3.31
CA PHE A 51 -18.37 7.16 -2.72
C PHE A 51 -18.27 6.29 -1.47
N ASP A 52 -19.27 6.32 -0.59
CA ASP A 52 -19.29 5.51 0.62
C ASP A 52 -19.35 4.00 0.28
N GLU A 53 -20.14 3.60 -0.73
CA GLU A 53 -20.16 2.23 -1.26
C GLU A 53 -18.79 1.80 -1.83
N PHE A 54 -18.14 2.67 -2.60
CA PHE A 54 -16.82 2.42 -3.16
C PHE A 54 -15.77 2.24 -2.06
N THR A 55 -15.76 3.10 -1.04
CA THR A 55 -14.83 2.99 0.09
C THR A 55 -15.04 1.68 0.86
N ALA A 56 -16.30 1.28 1.09
CA ALA A 56 -16.60 0.01 1.74
C ALA A 56 -16.10 -1.19 0.92
N ALA A 57 -16.30 -1.18 -0.40
CA ALA A 57 -15.80 -2.22 -1.30
C ALA A 57 -14.27 -2.25 -1.35
N LEU A 58 -13.61 -1.08 -1.42
CA LEU A 58 -12.16 -0.98 -1.40
C LEU A 58 -11.57 -1.54 -0.10
N GLN A 59 -12.22 -1.27 1.04
CA GLN A 59 -11.80 -1.85 2.31
C GLN A 59 -11.89 -3.37 2.31
N GLN A 60 -12.91 -3.96 1.67
CA GLN A 60 -12.99 -5.42 1.52
C GLN A 60 -11.84 -5.99 0.68
N VAL A 61 -11.43 -5.27 -0.37
CA VAL A 61 -10.26 -5.64 -1.19
C VAL A 61 -8.97 -5.57 -0.35
N ILE A 62 -8.76 -4.50 0.41
CA ILE A 62 -7.59 -4.34 1.29
C ILE A 62 -7.54 -5.48 2.33
N ASN A 63 -8.68 -5.78 2.96
CA ASN A 63 -8.76 -6.85 3.96
C ASN A 63 -8.44 -8.22 3.37
N ARG A 64 -8.82 -8.46 2.10
CA ARG A 64 -8.63 -9.74 1.42
C ARG A 64 -7.23 -9.94 0.83
N HIS A 65 -6.50 -8.86 0.54
CA HIS A 65 -5.19 -8.93 -0.11
C HIS A 65 -4.08 -8.41 0.79
N ASP A 66 -3.29 -9.33 1.34
CA ASP A 66 -2.21 -9.02 2.29
C ASP A 66 -1.20 -8.01 1.76
N ILE A 67 -0.92 -8.03 0.45
CA ILE A 67 -0.01 -7.09 -0.21
C ILE A 67 -0.44 -5.60 -0.10
N LEU A 68 -1.71 -5.33 0.22
CA LEU A 68 -2.21 -3.99 0.48
C LEU A 68 -2.10 -3.59 1.96
N ARG A 69 -1.55 -4.47 2.80
CA ARG A 69 -1.35 -4.33 4.25
C ARG A 69 0.09 -4.67 4.69
N THR A 70 1.02 -4.88 3.75
CA THR A 70 2.45 -5.15 3.99
C THR A 70 3.24 -3.89 4.28
#